data_AF-A0A7Y5ZDX7-F1
#
_entry.id   AF-A0A7Y5ZDX7-F1
#
_cell.length_a   1.000
_cell.length_b   1.000
_cell.length_c   1.000
_cell.angle_alpha   90.00
_cell.angle_beta   90.00
_cell.angle_gamma   90.00
#
_symmetry.space_group_name_H-M   'P 1'
#
loop_
_entity.id
_entity.type
_entity.pdbx_description
1 polymer ?
#
loop_
_entity_poly.entity_id
_entity_poly.type
_entity_poly.pdbx_seq_one_letter_code
_entity_poly.pdbx_strand_id
1 'polypeptide(L)'
;MNETAPVARVTIIYESMFGNTRRIAEAIAEGLRPTATVTVLPVKDAPESIGQSDILIAGAPTHAHSLSRPSTRTEAGRWADDTARHLTLEPDAEGIGMREWLETCGQLPPVFAAFDTRADTAELFTGSAASHIEKRLRKLGTRRFLPKASFVVDKRSVLVDGELERARSWGRTIGAELRMPVLR
;
A
#
# COMPACT_ATOMS: atom_id res chain seq x y z
N MET A 1 -0.46 -24.37 30.61
CA MET A 1 -0.48 -22.93 30.29
C MET A 1 -0.26 -22.84 28.80
N ASN A 2 -1.32 -22.64 28.01
CA ASN A 2 -1.18 -22.47 26.57
C ASN A 2 -0.78 -21.02 26.33
N GLU A 3 0.53 -20.75 26.26
CA GLU A 3 0.99 -19.50 25.66
C GLU A 3 0.64 -19.56 24.17
N THR A 4 -0.48 -18.92 23.82
CA THR A 4 -0.79 -18.59 22.44
C THR A 4 0.41 -17.78 21.92
N ALA A 5 1.08 -18.27 20.87
CA ALA A 5 2.19 -17.55 20.26
C ALA A 5 1.78 -16.09 19.98
N PRO A 6 2.68 -15.11 20.19
CA PRO A 6 2.35 -13.71 20.00
C PRO A 6 1.84 -13.47 18.57
N VAL A 7 0.67 -12.84 18.46
CA VAL A 7 0.03 -12.50 17.19
C VAL A 7 0.86 -11.43 16.48
N ALA A 8 1.21 -11.66 15.22
CA ALA A 8 2.00 -10.71 14.43
C ALA A 8 1.32 -9.34 14.33
N ARG A 9 2.10 -8.27 14.41
CA ARG A 9 1.68 -6.87 14.27
C ARG A 9 2.02 -6.36 12.87
N VAL A 10 0.99 -6.03 12.11
CA VAL A 10 1.09 -5.56 10.73
C VAL A 10 0.66 -4.10 10.66
N THR A 11 1.50 -3.25 10.11
CA THR A 11 1.11 -1.87 9.78
C THR A 11 1.00 -1.72 8.28
N ILE A 12 -0.16 -1.28 7.81
CA ILE A 12 -0.45 -0.96 6.41
C ILE A 12 -0.48 0.56 6.27
N ILE A 13 0.41 1.12 5.46
CA ILE A 13 0.41 2.55 5.14
C ILE A 13 0.10 2.71 3.67
N TYR A 14 -0.87 3.55 3.33
CA TYR A 14 -1.28 3.77 1.96
C TYR A 14 -1.39 5.25 1.60
N GLU A 15 -1.12 5.56 0.34
CA GLU A 15 -1.52 6.82 -0.31
C GLU A 15 -2.74 6.56 -1.21
N SER A 16 -3.70 7.48 -1.28
CA SER A 16 -4.84 7.37 -2.21
C SER A 16 -5.42 8.72 -2.58
N MET A 17 -5.85 8.88 -3.84
CA MET A 17 -6.48 10.10 -4.35
C MET A 17 -7.98 9.92 -4.53
N PHE A 18 -8.39 8.84 -5.20
CA PHE A 18 -9.80 8.57 -5.52
C PHE A 18 -10.32 7.28 -4.83
N GLY A 19 -9.69 6.88 -3.73
CA GLY A 19 -10.13 5.77 -2.88
C GLY A 19 -9.75 4.35 -3.33
N ASN A 20 -9.28 4.13 -4.56
CA ASN A 20 -8.93 2.78 -5.03
C ASN A 20 -7.83 2.11 -4.18
N THR A 21 -6.71 2.81 -3.95
CA THR A 21 -5.61 2.27 -3.11
C THR A 21 -6.06 2.03 -1.67
N ARG A 22 -6.90 2.91 -1.11
CA ARG A 22 -7.49 2.73 0.23
C ARG A 22 -8.30 1.44 0.30
N ARG A 23 -9.21 1.22 -0.67
CA ARG A 23 -10.03 0.00 -0.74
C ARG A 23 -9.19 -1.27 -0.86
N ILE A 24 -8.08 -1.22 -1.60
CA ILE A 24 -7.12 -2.32 -1.65
C ILE A 24 -6.44 -2.53 -0.29
N ALA A 25 -5.98 -1.46 0.37
CA ALA A 25 -5.37 -1.54 1.70
C ALA A 25 -6.32 -2.18 2.73
N GLU A 26 -7.59 -1.75 2.73
CA GLU A 26 -8.65 -2.29 3.58
C GLU A 26 -8.92 -3.78 3.28
N ALA A 27 -8.99 -4.17 2.01
CA ALA A 27 -9.16 -5.57 1.60
C ALA A 27 -7.97 -6.46 2.02
N ILE A 28 -6.74 -5.96 1.92
CA ILE A 28 -5.55 -6.67 2.43
C ILE A 28 -5.66 -6.86 3.95
N ALA A 29 -6.07 -5.81 4.67
CA ALA A 29 -6.27 -5.86 6.11
C ALA A 29 -7.35 -6.91 6.49
N GLU A 30 -8.46 -6.97 5.76
CA GLU A 30 -9.50 -7.98 5.95
C GLU A 30 -8.95 -9.41 5.85
N GLY A 31 -8.07 -9.67 4.88
CA GLY A 31 -7.41 -10.97 4.73
C GLY A 31 -6.43 -11.32 5.86
N LEU A 32 -5.82 -10.32 6.50
CA LEU A 32 -4.82 -10.47 7.55
C LEU A 32 -5.40 -10.62 8.96
N ARG A 33 -6.52 -9.96 9.25
CA ARG A 33 -7.15 -9.89 10.57
C ARG A 33 -7.40 -11.25 11.25
N PRO A 34 -7.67 -12.37 10.53
CA PRO A 34 -7.80 -13.67 11.18
C PRO A 34 -6.50 -14.18 11.85
N THR A 35 -5.33 -13.64 11.51
CA THR A 35 -4.02 -14.17 11.93
C THR A 35 -3.06 -13.11 12.48
N ALA A 36 -3.42 -11.83 12.40
CA ALA A 36 -2.55 -10.72 12.77
C ALA A 36 -3.35 -9.54 13.35
N THR A 37 -2.70 -8.76 14.20
CA THR A 37 -3.18 -7.43 14.61
C THR A 37 -2.79 -6.44 13.52
N VAL A 38 -3.79 -5.79 12.90
CA VAL A 38 -3.57 -4.94 11.72
C VAL A 38 -3.95 -3.50 12.02
N THR A 39 -2.99 -2.59 11.81
CA THR A 39 -3.20 -1.14 11.80
C THR A 39 -3.17 -0.66 10.35
N VAL A 40 -4.16 0.13 9.94
CA VAL A 40 -4.24 0.68 8.57
C VAL A 40 -4.28 2.20 8.66
N LEU A 41 -3.35 2.87 8.00
CA LEU A 41 -3.19 4.32 8.06
C LEU A 41 -3.04 4.92 6.66
N PRO A 42 -3.74 6.02 6.34
CA PRO A 42 -3.32 6.87 5.24
C PRO A 42 -1.93 7.46 5.56
N VAL A 43 -1.12 7.73 4.53
CA VAL A 43 0.26 8.21 4.69
C VAL A 43 0.37 9.51 5.49
N LYS A 44 -0.66 10.37 5.44
CA LYS A 44 -0.72 11.60 6.23
C LYS A 44 -0.66 11.37 7.75
N ASP A 45 -1.21 10.24 8.21
CA ASP A 45 -1.35 9.86 9.62
C ASP A 45 -0.29 8.82 10.00
N ALA A 46 0.59 8.46 9.05
CA ALA A 46 1.64 7.50 9.29
C ALA A 46 2.69 8.11 10.24
N PRO A 47 2.98 7.46 11.38
CA PRO A 47 4.01 7.96 12.28
C PRO A 47 5.39 7.87 11.62
N GLU A 48 6.31 8.70 12.08
CA GLU A 48 7.68 8.71 11.57
C GLU A 48 8.38 7.36 11.81
N SER A 49 8.11 6.72 12.96
CA SER A 49 8.69 5.42 13.31
C SER A 49 7.62 4.37 13.55
N ILE A 50 7.78 3.21 12.92
CA ILE A 50 6.89 2.05 13.02
C ILE A 50 7.65 0.77 13.40
N GLY A 51 8.82 0.91 14.04
CA GLY A 51 9.71 -0.20 14.41
C GLY A 51 9.12 -1.22 15.40
N GLN A 52 7.98 -0.91 16.01
CA GLN A 52 7.22 -1.87 16.81
C GLN A 52 6.42 -2.86 15.94
N SER A 53 6.22 -2.63 14.64
CA SER A 53 5.52 -3.61 13.79
C SER A 53 6.49 -4.71 13.34
N ASP A 54 5.96 -5.91 13.13
CA ASP A 54 6.74 -7.04 12.61
C ASP A 54 6.94 -6.93 11.09
N ILE A 55 5.98 -6.29 10.41
CA ILE A 55 6.01 -6.03 8.96
C ILE A 55 5.31 -4.71 8.61
N LEU A 56 5.87 -4.01 7.62
CA LEU A 56 5.22 -2.91 6.91
C LEU A 56 4.59 -3.41 5.60
N ILE A 57 3.34 -3.05 5.33
CA ILE A 57 2.74 -3.16 4.00
C ILE A 57 2.52 -1.74 3.47
N ALA A 58 3.24 -1.36 2.41
CA ALA A 58 3.19 -0.01 1.87
C ALA A 58 2.52 0.03 0.49
N GLY A 59 1.54 0.92 0.33
CA GLY A 59 0.73 1.04 -0.89
C GLY A 59 0.67 2.45 -1.45
N ALA A 60 0.72 2.60 -2.77
CA ALA A 60 0.49 3.90 -3.41
C ALA A 60 -0.09 3.75 -4.83
N PRO A 61 -0.80 4.75 -5.36
CA PRO A 61 -1.19 4.75 -6.75
C PRO A 61 0.01 5.04 -7.65
N THR A 62 0.01 4.50 -8.86
CA THR A 62 1.04 4.77 -9.85
C THR A 62 0.75 6.07 -10.60
N HIS A 63 1.63 7.05 -10.47
CA HIS A 63 1.59 8.34 -11.16
C HIS A 63 2.81 8.46 -12.07
N ALA A 64 2.60 8.71 -13.37
CA ALA A 64 3.67 8.87 -14.36
C ALA A 64 4.80 7.83 -14.21
N HIS A 65 4.42 6.55 -14.10
CA HIS A 65 5.33 5.42 -13.94
C HIS A 65 6.08 5.30 -12.60
N SER A 66 5.71 6.08 -11.60
CA SER A 66 6.37 6.14 -10.29
C SER A 66 5.38 6.41 -9.14
N LEU A 67 5.94 6.72 -7.96
CA LEU A 67 5.20 7.34 -6.86
C LEU A 67 4.75 8.75 -7.24
N SER A 68 3.66 9.22 -6.63
CA SER A 68 3.17 10.59 -6.80
C SER A 68 4.24 11.64 -6.44
N ARG A 69 4.04 12.85 -6.95
CA ARG A 69 4.74 14.07 -6.59
C ARG A 69 3.69 15.15 -6.24
N PRO A 70 4.06 16.23 -5.53
CA PRO A 70 3.13 17.30 -5.22
C PRO A 70 2.36 17.80 -6.45
N SER A 71 3.06 18.03 -7.57
CA SER A 71 2.43 18.47 -8.83
C SER A 71 1.39 17.49 -9.38
N THR A 72 1.64 16.18 -9.30
CA THR A 72 0.69 15.16 -9.79
C THR A 72 -0.48 14.95 -8.85
N ARG A 73 -0.34 15.29 -7.56
CA ARG A 73 -1.44 15.29 -6.59
C ARG A 73 -2.34 16.50 -6.80
N THR A 74 -1.74 17.69 -7.02
CA THR A 74 -2.47 18.88 -7.47
C THR A 74 -3.22 18.64 -8.78
N GLU A 75 -2.61 17.94 -9.73
CA GLU A 75 -3.30 17.55 -10.97
C GLU A 75 -4.49 16.62 -10.72
N ALA A 76 -4.35 15.65 -9.80
CA ALA A 76 -5.47 14.80 -9.39
C ALA A 76 -6.61 15.60 -8.73
N GLY A 77 -6.29 16.65 -7.95
CA GLY A 77 -7.27 17.60 -7.44
C GLY A 77 -8.06 18.28 -8.56
N ARG A 78 -7.37 18.78 -9.59
CA ARG A 78 -8.03 19.37 -10.78
C ARG A 78 -8.88 18.38 -11.55
N TRP A 79 -8.56 17.09 -11.53
CA TRP A 79 -9.42 16.07 -12.15
C TRP A 79 -10.72 15.86 -11.39
N ALA A 80 -10.73 16.06 -10.07
CA ALA A 80 -11.95 15.99 -9.27
C ALA A 80 -12.87 17.20 -9.49
N ASP A 81 -12.31 18.37 -9.82
CA ASP A 81 -13.09 19.56 -10.20
C ASP A 81 -13.84 19.38 -11.54
N ASP A 82 -13.36 18.47 -12.39
CA ASP A 82 -14.01 18.11 -13.64
C ASP A 82 -15.14 17.11 -13.41
N THR A 83 -16.35 17.63 -13.22
CA THR A 83 -17.57 16.84 -12.98
C THR A 83 -17.84 15.75 -14.02
N ALA A 84 -17.35 15.89 -15.26
CA ALA A 84 -17.51 14.87 -16.30
C ALA A 84 -16.69 13.60 -16.03
N ARG A 85 -15.69 13.66 -15.14
CA ARG A 85 -14.87 12.51 -14.75
C ARG A 85 -15.49 11.68 -13.63
N HIS A 86 -16.48 12.21 -12.92
CA HIS A 86 -17.13 11.54 -11.78
C HIS A 86 -16.14 11.04 -10.71
N LEU A 87 -15.09 11.83 -10.43
CA LEU A 87 -14.09 11.51 -9.43
C LEU A 87 -14.38 12.27 -8.13
N THR A 88 -14.16 11.61 -7.00
CA THR A 88 -14.20 12.24 -5.68
C THR A 88 -12.83 12.14 -5.05
N LEU A 89 -12.23 13.29 -4.75
CA LEU A 89 -10.93 13.36 -4.11
C LEU A 89 -11.06 12.98 -2.62
N GLU A 90 -10.15 12.15 -2.14
CA GLU A 90 -9.99 11.86 -0.71
C GLU A 90 -9.52 13.14 0.01
N PRO A 91 -9.99 13.42 1.25
CA PRO A 91 -9.77 14.72 1.92
C PRO A 91 -8.32 15.20 2.02
N ASP A 92 -7.33 14.30 1.97
CA ASP A 92 -5.91 14.61 2.15
C ASP A 92 -5.05 14.19 0.96
N ALA A 93 -5.68 13.92 -0.19
CA ALA A 93 -5.02 13.46 -1.40
C ALA A 93 -3.94 14.40 -1.93
N GLU A 94 -3.99 15.69 -1.57
CA GLU A 94 -3.00 16.70 -1.98
C GLU A 94 -1.86 16.92 -0.97
N GLY A 95 -1.93 16.28 0.21
CA GLY A 95 -0.96 16.40 1.29
C GLY A 95 0.38 15.70 1.01
N ILE A 96 1.04 15.21 2.06
CA ILE A 96 2.26 14.38 1.90
C ILE A 96 1.92 13.06 1.18
N GLY A 97 2.81 12.59 0.32
CA GLY A 97 2.67 11.30 -0.35
C GLY A 97 3.59 10.23 0.23
N MET A 98 3.45 9.00 -0.26
CA MET A 98 4.33 7.87 0.07
C MET A 98 5.79 8.16 -0.30
N ARG A 99 6.03 8.97 -1.34
CA ARG A 99 7.37 9.40 -1.72
C ARG A 99 8.04 10.17 -0.58
N GLU A 100 7.38 11.20 -0.08
CA GLU A 100 7.89 12.10 0.95
C GLU A 100 8.05 11.35 2.28
N TRP A 101 7.07 10.53 2.66
CA TRP A 101 7.14 9.75 3.89
C TRP A 101 8.32 8.75 3.90
N LEU A 102 8.61 8.09 2.76
CA LEU A 102 9.78 7.21 2.63
C LEU A 102 11.13 7.95 2.70
N GLU A 103 11.14 9.28 2.63
CA GLU A 103 12.35 10.10 2.77
C GLU A 103 12.56 10.56 4.22
N THR A 104 11.50 10.60 5.02
CA THR A 104 11.53 11.10 6.40
C THR A 104 11.28 10.03 7.46
N CYS A 105 10.85 8.81 7.08
CA CYS A 105 10.59 7.74 8.03
C CYS A 105 11.86 7.35 8.82
N GLY A 106 11.69 7.18 10.13
CA GLY A 106 12.68 6.69 11.07
C GLY A 106 12.73 5.16 11.11
N GLN A 107 12.56 4.58 12.29
CA GLN A 107 12.73 3.14 12.48
C GLN A 107 11.62 2.34 11.78
N LEU A 108 12.01 1.40 10.92
CA LEU A 108 11.11 0.53 10.15
C LEU A 108 11.15 -0.93 10.64
N PRO A 109 10.09 -1.72 10.36
CA PRO A 109 10.08 -3.17 10.55
C PRO A 109 11.19 -3.88 9.75
N PRO A 110 11.63 -5.07 10.20
CA PRO A 110 12.70 -5.83 9.53
C PRO A 110 12.32 -6.31 8.12
N VAL A 111 11.03 -6.46 7.85
CA VAL A 111 10.52 -6.88 6.54
C VAL A 111 9.37 -6.00 6.05
N PHE A 112 9.15 -6.02 4.74
CA PHE A 112 8.07 -5.28 4.10
C PHE A 112 7.40 -6.04 2.95
N ALA A 113 6.16 -5.67 2.63
CA ALA A 113 5.50 -5.98 1.37
C ALA A 113 5.02 -4.67 0.71
N ALA A 114 4.95 -4.63 -0.62
CA ALA A 114 4.55 -3.42 -1.36
C ALA A 114 3.38 -3.73 -2.28
N PHE A 115 2.48 -2.76 -2.45
CA PHE A 115 1.44 -2.85 -3.48
C PHE A 115 1.22 -1.51 -4.18
N ASP A 116 0.58 -1.56 -5.34
CA ASP A 116 0.07 -0.37 -6.00
C ASP A 116 -1.28 -0.58 -6.66
N THR A 117 -1.95 0.52 -6.96
CA THR A 117 -3.01 0.56 -7.96
C THR A 117 -2.48 1.22 -9.22
N ARG A 118 -2.82 0.66 -10.39
CA ARG A 118 -2.39 1.18 -11.69
C ARG A 118 -3.48 1.07 -12.73
N ALA A 119 -3.41 1.93 -13.74
CA ALA A 119 -4.31 1.87 -14.88
C ALA A 119 -4.19 0.53 -15.62
N ASP A 120 -5.30 0.08 -16.22
CA ASP A 120 -5.39 -1.11 -17.07
C ASP A 120 -4.66 -0.94 -18.41
N THR A 121 -3.33 -0.85 -18.32
CA THR A 121 -2.37 -0.84 -19.43
C THR A 121 -1.16 -1.68 -18.99
N ALA A 122 -0.43 -2.30 -19.92
CA ALA A 122 0.63 -3.25 -19.58
C ALA A 122 1.73 -2.63 -18.69
N GLU A 123 2.22 -3.35 -17.67
CA GLU A 123 3.14 -2.83 -16.64
C GLU A 123 4.44 -2.25 -17.19
N LEU A 124 4.97 -2.84 -18.28
CA LEU A 124 6.14 -2.34 -19.02
C LEU A 124 5.93 -0.91 -19.55
N PHE A 125 4.69 -0.51 -19.80
CA PHE A 125 4.32 0.82 -20.27
C PHE A 125 3.84 1.74 -19.15
N THR A 126 3.40 1.22 -18.01
CA THR A 126 2.87 2.04 -16.91
C THR A 126 3.82 2.26 -15.77
N GLY A 127 4.93 1.52 -15.66
CA GLY A 127 5.71 1.47 -14.43
C GLY A 127 4.87 1.01 -13.23
N SER A 128 5.47 1.10 -12.04
CA SER A 128 4.85 0.61 -10.80
C SER A 128 5.33 1.45 -9.62
N ALA A 129 4.39 2.05 -8.90
CA ALA A 129 4.67 2.67 -7.61
C ALA A 129 5.22 1.65 -6.61
N ALA A 130 4.71 0.41 -6.62
CA ALA A 130 5.19 -0.65 -5.76
C ALA A 130 6.68 -0.97 -5.99
N SER A 131 7.14 -0.99 -7.25
CA SER A 131 8.58 -1.16 -7.57
C SER A 131 9.44 -0.05 -6.94
N HIS A 132 8.94 1.18 -6.91
CA HIS A 132 9.64 2.31 -6.31
C HIS A 132 9.65 2.23 -4.78
N ILE A 133 8.54 1.79 -4.18
CA ILE A 133 8.44 1.49 -2.75
C ILE A 133 9.46 0.42 -2.38
N GLU A 134 9.49 -0.73 -3.08
CA GLU A 134 10.45 -1.81 -2.80
C GLU A 134 11.89 -1.31 -2.88
N LYS A 135 12.22 -0.53 -3.92
CA LYS A 135 13.58 0.01 -4.11
C LYS A 135 13.99 0.94 -2.97
N ARG A 136 13.09 1.80 -2.49
CA ARG A 136 13.37 2.73 -1.39
C ARG A 136 13.48 2.00 -0.05
N LEU A 137 12.54 1.13 0.28
CA LEU A 137 12.56 0.34 1.51
C LEU A 137 13.82 -0.54 1.61
N ARG A 138 14.24 -1.19 0.51
CA ARG A 138 15.51 -1.93 0.51
C ARG A 138 16.74 -1.07 0.78
N LYS A 139 16.76 0.18 0.32
CA LYS A 139 17.85 1.13 0.63
C LYS A 139 17.87 1.53 2.11
N LEU A 140 16.71 1.50 2.77
CA LEU A 140 16.55 1.77 4.19
C LEU A 140 16.86 0.53 5.08
N GLY A 141 17.35 -0.57 4.49
CA GLY A 141 17.82 -1.74 5.23
C GLY A 141 16.74 -2.77 5.59
N THR A 142 15.48 -2.56 5.21
CA THR A 142 14.42 -3.55 5.38
C THR A 142 14.39 -4.56 4.22
N ARG A 143 13.96 -5.80 4.49
CA ARG A 143 13.97 -6.89 3.50
C ARG A 143 12.58 -7.16 2.95
N ARG A 144 12.51 -7.48 1.66
CA ARG A 144 11.24 -7.86 1.05
C ARG A 144 10.74 -9.19 1.66
N PHE A 145 9.49 -9.20 2.10
CA PHE A 145 8.79 -10.37 2.64
C PHE A 145 8.18 -11.22 1.53
N LEU A 146 7.40 -10.60 0.65
CA LEU A 146 6.81 -11.22 -0.54
C LEU A 146 7.01 -10.32 -1.76
N PRO A 147 6.94 -10.85 -3.00
CA PRO A 147 6.88 -10.03 -4.20
C PRO A 147 5.75 -8.99 -4.11
N LYS A 148 6.00 -7.78 -4.65
CA LYS A 148 4.96 -6.75 -4.79
C LYS A 148 3.72 -7.25 -5.53
N ALA A 149 2.56 -6.66 -5.19
CA ALA A 149 1.31 -6.85 -5.90
C ALA A 149 0.86 -5.57 -6.62
N SER A 150 0.21 -5.72 -7.77
CA SER A 150 -0.36 -4.59 -8.52
C SER A 150 -1.83 -4.83 -8.81
N PHE A 151 -2.69 -3.89 -8.44
CA PHE A 151 -4.13 -3.97 -8.58
C PHE A 151 -4.62 -3.03 -9.68
N VAL A 152 -5.53 -3.51 -10.52
CA VAL A 152 -5.90 -2.83 -11.76
C VAL A 152 -7.12 -1.92 -11.55
N VAL A 153 -7.00 -0.70 -12.09
CA VAL A 153 -8.06 0.31 -12.13
C VAL A 153 -8.34 0.62 -13.60
N ASP A 154 -9.61 0.68 -13.96
CA ASP A 154 -10.05 0.99 -15.32
C ASP A 154 -9.85 2.49 -15.67
N LYS A 155 -10.21 2.85 -16.90
CA LYS A 155 -10.08 4.24 -17.40
C LYS A 155 -11.00 5.25 -16.69
N ARG A 156 -11.98 4.78 -15.92
CA ARG A 156 -12.92 5.60 -15.14
C ARG A 156 -12.52 5.68 -13.66
N SER A 157 -11.31 5.23 -13.32
CA SER A 157 -10.84 5.16 -11.94
C SER A 157 -11.69 4.20 -11.07
N VAL A 158 -12.17 3.10 -11.65
CA VAL A 158 -12.88 2.03 -10.94
C VAL A 158 -11.99 0.79 -10.86
N LEU A 159 -11.86 0.19 -9.67
CA LEU A 159 -11.18 -1.10 -9.54
C LEU A 159 -11.83 -2.14 -10.45
N VAL A 160 -11.01 -2.86 -11.21
CA VAL A 160 -11.47 -3.97 -12.04
C VAL A 160 -12.08 -5.08 -11.17
N ASP A 161 -13.09 -5.76 -11.69
CA ASP A 161 -13.78 -6.84 -11.00
C ASP A 161 -12.79 -7.90 -10.48
N GLY A 162 -12.99 -8.31 -9.23
CA GLY A 162 -12.17 -9.32 -8.56
C GLY A 162 -10.89 -8.78 -7.91
N GLU A 163 -10.44 -7.55 -8.18
CA GLU A 163 -9.20 -7.00 -7.58
C GLU A 163 -9.29 -6.92 -6.04
N LEU A 164 -10.47 -6.64 -5.48
CA LEU A 164 -10.70 -6.66 -4.03
C LEU A 164 -10.56 -8.07 -3.44
N GLU A 165 -11.06 -9.10 -4.11
CA GLU A 165 -10.90 -10.47 -3.61
C GLU A 165 -9.45 -10.94 -3.75
N ARG A 166 -8.78 -10.55 -4.83
CA ARG A 166 -7.33 -10.77 -4.98
C ARG A 166 -6.54 -10.12 -3.85
N ALA A 167 -6.92 -8.91 -3.43
CA ALA A 167 -6.31 -8.19 -2.32
C ALA A 167 -6.51 -8.91 -0.99
N ARG A 168 -7.73 -9.40 -0.70
CA ARG A 168 -8.00 -10.26 0.47
C ARG A 168 -7.19 -11.53 0.44
N SER A 169 -7.11 -12.19 -0.72
CA SER A 169 -6.33 -13.41 -0.87
C SER A 169 -4.85 -13.17 -0.63
N TRP A 170 -4.31 -12.07 -1.12
CA TRP A 170 -2.92 -11.69 -0.85
C TRP A 170 -2.69 -11.41 0.64
N GLY A 171 -3.62 -10.74 1.32
CA GLY A 171 -3.59 -10.57 2.78
C GLY A 171 -3.57 -11.91 3.53
N ARG A 172 -4.39 -12.89 3.12
CA ARG A 172 -4.39 -14.25 3.69
C ARG A 172 -3.05 -14.95 3.49
N THR A 173 -2.43 -14.81 2.31
CA THR A 173 -1.09 -15.35 2.04
C THR A 173 -0.05 -14.74 2.97
N ILE A 174 -0.03 -13.41 3.12
CA ILE A 174 0.90 -12.73 4.06
C ILE A 174 0.68 -13.26 5.49
N GLY A 175 -0.56 -13.38 5.94
CA GLY A 175 -0.89 -13.89 7.27
C GLY A 175 -0.48 -15.36 7.49
N ALA A 176 -0.54 -16.19 6.45
CA ALA A 176 -0.06 -17.57 6.50
C ALA A 176 1.47 -17.63 6.61
N GLU A 177 2.19 -16.87 5.80
CA GLU A 177 3.66 -16.80 5.80
C GLU A 177 4.21 -16.22 7.11
N LEU A 178 3.53 -15.26 7.73
CA LEU A 178 3.94 -14.71 9.03
C LEU A 178 3.84 -15.72 10.17
N ARG A 179 2.99 -16.75 10.05
CA ARG A 179 2.84 -17.81 11.05
C ARG A 179 3.83 -18.96 10.87
N MET A 180 4.47 -19.06 9.70
CA MET A 180 5.48 -20.08 9.45
C MET A 180 6.74 -19.75 10.27
N PRO A 181 7.21 -20.64 11.17
CA PRO A 181 8.53 -20.49 11.75
C PRO A 181 9.53 -20.55 10.59
N VAL A 182 10.26 -19.46 10.36
CA VAL A 182 11.38 -19.47 9.42
C VAL A 182 12.36 -20.54 9.91
N LEU A 183 12.48 -21.64 9.18
CA LEU A 183 13.62 -22.55 9.31
C LEU A 183 14.86 -21.70 9.03
N ARG A 184 15.55 -21.31 10.10
CA ARG A 184 16.83 -20.60 10.04
C ARG A 184 17.94 -21.57 9.68
#